data_AF-W9YM88-F1
#
_entry.id   AF-W9YM88-F1
#
_cell.length_a   1.000
_cell.length_b   1.000
_cell.length_c   1.000
_cell.angle_alpha   90.00
_cell.angle_beta   90.00
_cell.angle_gamma   90.00
#
_symmetry.space_group_name_H-M   'P 1'
#
loop_
_entity.id
_entity.type
_entity.pdbx_description
1 polymer ?
#
loop_
_entity_poly.entity_id
_entity_poly.type
_entity_poly.pdbx_seq_one_letter_code
_entity_poly.pdbx_strand_id
1 'polypeptide(L)'
;MSRHRHHRVPSGGYSPSRDPSTTTSAELRALRAFRDADSTFAPTLIDYKQTIQGQDGPLPGGYYTFTVMTKMPGASLHDLHFWGLPAEEREEIVQKFLVALR
;
A
#
# COMPACT_ATOMS: atom_id res chain seq x y z
N MET A 1 33.14 -3.80 -44.25
CA MET A 1 32.37 -3.03 -43.27
C MET A 1 30.94 -3.57 -43.24
N SER A 2 30.64 -4.51 -42.34
CA SER A 2 29.33 -5.15 -42.23
C SER A 2 28.48 -4.35 -41.24
N ARG A 3 27.33 -3.82 -41.67
CA ARG A 3 26.39 -3.12 -40.80
C ARG A 3 25.70 -4.14 -39.91
N HIS A 4 25.99 -4.11 -38.61
CA HIS A 4 25.24 -4.84 -37.60
C HIS A 4 23.77 -4.40 -37.69
N ARG A 5 22.91 -5.30 -38.19
CA ARG A 5 21.46 -5.19 -37.96
C ARG A 5 21.25 -5.44 -36.48
N HIS A 6 20.82 -4.42 -35.74
CA HIS A 6 20.21 -4.62 -34.44
C HIS A 6 19.00 -5.53 -34.63
N HIS A 7 19.13 -6.77 -34.19
CA HIS A 7 18.03 -7.70 -34.10
C HIS A 7 17.09 -7.15 -33.02
N ARG A 8 16.00 -6.50 -33.44
CA ARG A 8 14.95 -6.05 -32.54
C ARG A 8 14.31 -7.31 -31.98
N VAL A 9 14.60 -7.62 -30.72
CA VAL A 9 13.92 -8.67 -29.97
C VAL A 9 12.42 -8.35 -30.03
N PRO A 10 11.53 -9.28 -30.40
CA PRO A 10 10.10 -9.07 -30.33
C PRO A 10 9.75 -8.79 -28.87
N SER A 11 9.25 -7.59 -28.58
CA SER A 11 8.66 -7.27 -27.30
C SER A 11 7.43 -8.14 -27.13
N GLY A 12 7.59 -9.30 -26.49
CA GLY A 12 6.46 -10.09 -25.99
C GLY A 12 5.60 -9.15 -25.16
N GLY A 13 4.41 -8.84 -25.68
CA GLY A 13 3.60 -7.70 -25.24
C GLY A 13 3.00 -7.89 -23.85
N TYR A 14 3.79 -7.60 -22.81
CA TYR A 14 3.22 -7.24 -21.52
C TYR A 14 2.73 -5.81 -21.61
N SER A 15 1.43 -5.65 -21.89
CA SER A 15 0.77 -4.38 -21.61
C SER A 15 0.60 -4.26 -20.09
N PRO A 16 1.05 -3.18 -19.46
CA PRO A 16 0.82 -2.99 -18.03
C PRO A 16 -0.69 -3.02 -17.73
N SER A 17 -1.07 -3.66 -16.62
CA SER A 17 -2.46 -3.64 -16.17
C SER A 17 -2.87 -2.19 -15.90
N ARG A 18 -4.12 -1.84 -16.22
CA ARG A 18 -4.68 -0.53 -15.87
C ARG A 18 -5.23 -0.50 -14.45
N ASP A 19 -5.44 -1.68 -13.87
CA ASP A 19 -6.00 -1.83 -12.55
C ASP A 19 -4.90 -1.89 -11.47
N PRO A 20 -5.18 -1.36 -10.28
CA PRO A 20 -4.35 -1.54 -9.09
C PRO A 20 -4.04 -3.01 -8.85
N SER A 21 -2.91 -3.29 -8.22
CA SER A 21 -2.63 -4.63 -7.69
C SER A 21 -3.78 -5.10 -6.77
N THR A 22 -3.91 -6.41 -6.58
CA THR A 22 -4.89 -6.96 -5.64
C THR A 22 -4.69 -6.40 -4.23
N THR A 23 -3.44 -6.21 -3.82
CA THR A 23 -3.06 -5.59 -2.53
C THR A 23 -3.55 -4.14 -2.44
N THR A 24 -3.26 -3.30 -3.43
CA THR A 24 -3.70 -1.90 -3.45
C THR A 24 -5.23 -1.79 -3.46
N SER A 25 -5.90 -2.67 -4.23
CA SER A 25 -7.36 -2.73 -4.28
C SER A 25 -7.97 -3.12 -2.93
N ALA A 26 -7.36 -4.09 -2.24
CA ALA A 26 -7.78 -4.52 -0.91
C ALA A 26 -7.56 -3.43 0.15
N GLU A 27 -6.41 -2.76 0.12
CA GLU A 27 -6.09 -1.64 1.02
C GLU A 27 -7.10 -0.49 0.87
N LEU A 28 -7.39 -0.06 -0.37
CA LEU A 28 -8.37 1.00 -0.61
C LEU A 28 -9.78 0.60 -0.17
N ARG A 29 -10.15 -0.68 -0.35
CA ARG A 29 -11.44 -1.19 0.14
C ARG A 29 -11.51 -1.12 1.67
N ALA A 30 -10.45 -1.56 2.36
CA ALA A 30 -10.38 -1.53 3.82
C ALA A 30 -10.42 -0.09 4.36
N LEU A 31 -9.60 0.81 3.79
CA LEU A 31 -9.55 2.21 4.20
C LEU A 31 -10.89 2.95 3.97
N ARG A 32 -11.62 2.62 2.89
CA ARG A 32 -12.99 3.12 2.70
C ARG A 32 -13.95 2.58 3.75
N ALA A 33 -13.91 1.28 4.03
CA ALA A 33 -14.76 0.66 5.04
C ALA A 33 -14.52 1.26 6.44
N PHE A 34 -13.26 1.48 6.83
CA PHE A 34 -12.94 2.11 8.11
C PHE A 34 -13.38 3.57 8.20
N ARG A 35 -13.22 4.34 7.11
CA ARG A 35 -13.74 5.71 7.04
C ARG A 35 -15.27 5.73 7.17
N ASP A 36 -15.96 4.86 6.44
CA ASP A 36 -17.42 4.83 6.41
C ASP A 36 -18.01 4.35 7.76
N ALA A 37 -17.23 3.58 8.53
CA ALA A 37 -17.53 3.17 9.90
C ALA A 37 -17.07 4.18 10.98
N ASP A 38 -16.49 5.32 10.59
CA ASP A 38 -15.89 6.31 11.50
C ASP A 38 -14.92 5.69 12.53
N SER A 39 -14.12 4.71 12.08
CA SER A 39 -13.22 3.98 12.96
C SER A 39 -12.09 4.86 13.48
N THR A 40 -11.93 4.90 14.80
CA THR A 40 -10.81 5.58 15.47
C THR A 40 -9.55 4.71 15.57
N PHE A 41 -9.60 3.46 15.12
CA PHE A 41 -8.51 2.48 15.28
C PHE A 41 -7.66 2.29 14.02
N ALA A 42 -8.07 2.89 12.90
CA ALA A 42 -7.38 2.78 11.61
C ALA A 42 -7.17 4.17 10.97
N PRO A 43 -6.19 4.33 10.07
CA PRO A 43 -6.07 5.53 9.26
C PRO A 43 -7.36 5.82 8.49
N THR A 44 -7.75 7.08 8.47
CA THR A 44 -8.91 7.56 7.70
C THR A 44 -8.45 7.92 6.30
N LEU A 45 -9.10 7.36 5.27
CA LEU A 45 -8.85 7.75 3.87
C LEU A 45 -9.31 9.19 3.62
N ILE A 46 -8.38 10.05 3.20
CA ILE A 46 -8.66 11.44 2.81
C ILE A 46 -8.89 11.52 1.30
N ASP A 47 -7.99 10.96 0.50
CA ASP A 47 -8.09 10.98 -0.96
C ASP A 47 -7.32 9.83 -1.62
N TYR A 48 -7.66 9.55 -2.88
CA TYR A 48 -6.99 8.57 -3.72
C TYR A 48 -6.92 9.02 -5.18
N LYS A 49 -5.74 8.92 -5.79
CA LYS A 49 -5.53 9.24 -7.20
C LYS A 49 -4.73 8.17 -7.90
N GLN A 50 -5.18 7.78 -9.10
CA GLN A 50 -4.39 7.00 -10.04
C GLN A 50 -4.03 7.85 -11.26
N THR A 51 -2.80 7.73 -11.75
CA THR A 51 -2.36 8.41 -12.98
C THR A 51 -1.50 7.50 -13.83
N ILE A 52 -1.64 7.58 -15.15
CA ILE A 52 -0.81 6.82 -16.10
C ILE A 52 0.54 7.53 -16.27
N GLN A 53 1.60 6.74 -16.38
CA GLN A 53 2.95 7.20 -16.65
C GLN A 53 3.14 7.45 -18.13
N GLY A 54 3.82 8.56 -18.45
CA GLY A 54 4.24 8.87 -19.82
C GLY A 54 5.24 7.86 -20.36
N GLN A 55 5.54 7.95 -21.67
CA GLN A 55 6.46 7.01 -22.34
C GLN A 55 7.91 7.14 -21.85
N ASP A 56 8.28 8.28 -21.28
CA ASP A 56 9.63 8.54 -20.74
C ASP A 56 9.72 8.23 -19.24
N GLY A 57 8.66 7.68 -18.64
CA GLY A 57 8.62 7.30 -17.22
C GLY A 57 9.37 6.00 -16.93
N PRO A 58 9.67 5.69 -15.66
CA PRO A 58 10.35 4.45 -15.28
C PRO A 58 9.51 3.21 -15.57
N LEU A 59 8.19 3.35 -15.73
CA LEU A 59 7.30 2.29 -16.20
C LEU A 59 6.36 2.82 -17.31
N PRO A 60 6.81 2.85 -18.58
CA PRO A 60 6.03 3.40 -19.70
C PRO A 60 4.66 2.73 -19.85
N GLY A 61 3.60 3.54 -19.87
CA GLY A 61 2.22 3.06 -19.94
C GLY A 61 1.69 2.40 -18.66
N GLY A 62 2.52 2.24 -17.63
CA GLY A 62 2.09 1.84 -16.28
C GLY A 62 1.38 2.98 -15.56
N TYR A 63 1.11 2.82 -14.27
CA TYR A 63 0.46 3.85 -13.45
C TYR A 63 1.17 4.09 -12.13
N TYR A 64 0.87 5.23 -11.51
CA TYR A 64 1.10 5.49 -10.10
C TYR A 64 -0.22 5.61 -9.37
N THR A 65 -0.26 5.11 -8.14
CA THR A 65 -1.36 5.36 -7.21
C THR A 65 -0.85 6.17 -6.03
N PHE A 66 -1.60 7.20 -5.67
CA PHE A 66 -1.38 8.03 -4.50
C PHE A 66 -2.55 7.81 -3.54
N THR A 67 -2.25 7.44 -2.31
CA THR A 67 -3.22 7.30 -1.23
C THR A 67 -2.86 8.33 -0.16
N VAL A 68 -3.82 9.20 0.17
CA VAL A 68 -3.67 10.17 1.25
C VAL A 68 -4.56 9.73 2.40
N MET A 69 -3.96 9.53 3.57
CA MET A 69 -4.65 9.08 4.78
C MET A 69 -4.12 9.81 6.01
N THR A 70 -4.88 9.79 7.10
CA THR A 70 -4.43 10.34 8.37
C THR A 70 -3.23 9.57 8.92
N LYS A 71 -2.33 10.27 9.60
CA LYS A 71 -1.24 9.63 10.33
C LYS A 71 -1.79 9.10 11.66
N MET A 72 -1.67 7.80 11.90
CA MET A 72 -2.04 7.22 13.19
C MET A 72 -1.07 7.68 14.29
N PRO A 73 -1.57 8.09 15.47
CA PRO A 73 -0.73 8.41 16.60
C PRO A 73 -0.10 7.13 17.19
N GLY A 74 1.03 7.28 17.87
CA GLY A 74 1.72 6.19 18.57
C GLY A 74 2.98 5.69 17.87
N ALA A 75 3.53 4.60 18.39
CA ALA A 75 4.73 3.92 17.90
C ALA A 75 4.37 2.50 17.45
N SER A 76 5.12 1.97 16.49
CA SER A 76 4.92 0.58 16.07
C SER A 76 5.33 -0.39 17.18
N LEU A 77 4.70 -1.56 17.26
CA LEU A 77 5.13 -2.61 18.19
C LEU A 77 6.57 -3.09 17.93
N HIS A 78 7.06 -2.89 16.70
CA HIS A 78 8.46 -3.13 16.34
C HIS A 78 9.39 -2.12 17.04
N ASP A 79 9.08 -0.83 16.96
CA ASP A 79 9.86 0.24 17.60
C ASP A 79 9.81 0.12 19.14
N LEU A 80 8.67 -0.33 19.68
CA LEU A 80 8.49 -0.61 21.10
C LEU A 80 9.19 -1.90 21.57
N HIS A 81 9.82 -2.65 20.67
CA HIS A 81 10.47 -3.92 20.98
C HIS A 81 9.53 -4.87 21.76
N PHE A 82 8.29 -5.02 21.28
CA PHE A 82 7.19 -5.66 22.00
C PHE A 82 7.55 -6.94 22.76
N TRP A 83 8.36 -7.82 22.17
CA TRP A 83 8.75 -9.09 22.79
C TRP A 83 9.67 -8.93 24.02
N GLY A 84 10.37 -7.81 24.14
CA GLY A 84 11.19 -7.44 25.29
C GLY A 84 10.41 -6.73 26.40
N LEU A 85 9.14 -6.40 26.20
CA LEU A 85 8.31 -5.80 27.24
C LEU A 85 7.95 -6.82 28.34
N PRO A 86 7.69 -6.37 29.58
CA PRO A 86 7.15 -7.20 30.65
C PRO A 86 5.87 -7.93 30.21
N ALA A 87 5.63 -9.12 30.76
CA ALA A 87 4.49 -9.94 30.39
C ALA A 87 3.15 -9.22 30.57
N GLU A 88 2.99 -8.47 31.67
CA GLU A 88 1.80 -7.68 31.98
C GLU A 88 1.52 -6.59 30.93
N GLU A 89 2.55 -5.83 30.53
CA GLU A 89 2.41 -4.80 29.49
C GLU A 89 2.03 -5.40 28.12
N ARG A 90 2.61 -6.55 27.77
CA ARG A 90 2.25 -7.25 26.54
C ARG A 90 0.80 -7.71 26.56
N GLU A 91 0.35 -8.25 27.69
CA GLU A 91 -1.03 -8.68 27.87
C GLU A 91 -1.99 -7.49 27.73
N GLU A 92 -1.68 -6.35 28.34
CA GLU A 92 -2.48 -5.13 28.22
C GLU A 92 -2.61 -4.67 26.76
N ILE A 93 -1.50 -4.63 26.02
CA ILE A 93 -1.49 -4.28 24.58
C ILE A 93 -2.37 -5.25 23.78
N VAL A 94 -2.25 -6.55 24.03
CA VAL A 94 -3.07 -7.56 23.35
C VAL A 94 -4.55 -7.38 23.66
N GLN A 95 -4.92 -7.15 24.92
CA GLN A 95 -6.32 -6.91 25.28
C GLN A 95 -6.89 -5.66 24.60
N LYS A 96 -6.12 -4.56 24.55
CA LYS A 96 -6.51 -3.34 23.84
C LYS A 96 -6.63 -3.56 22.32
N PHE A 97 -5.75 -4.37 21.73
CA PHE A 97 -5.84 -4.72 20.32
C PHE A 97 -7.12 -5.49 19.99
N LEU A 98 -7.54 -6.41 20.86
CA LEU A 98 -8.78 -7.17 20.67
C LEU A 98 -10.04 -6.29 20.68
N VAL A 99 -10.04 -5.16 21.40
CA VAL A 99 -11.14 -4.19 21.35
C VAL A 99 -11.27 -3.57 19.95
N ALA A 100 -10.16 -3.31 19.27
CA ALA A 100 -10.14 -2.73 17.93
C ALA A 100 -10.59 -3.71 16.82
N LEU A 101 -10.76 -5.00 17.13
CA LEU A 101 -11.22 -6.03 16.18
C LEU A 101 -12.73 -6.29 16.23
N ARG A 102 -13.46 -5.65 17.14
CA ARG A 102 -14.92 -5.79 17.29
C ARG A 102 -15.64 -4.74 16.46
#